data_AF-A0A550C4M9-F1
#
_entry.id   AF-A0A550C4M9-F1
#
_cell.length_a   1.000
_cell.length_b   1.000
_cell.length_c   1.000
_cell.angle_alpha   90.00
_cell.angle_beta   90.00
_cell.angle_gamma   90.00
#
_symmetry.space_group_name_H-M   'P 1'
#
loop_
_entity.id
_entity.type
_entity.pdbx_description
1 polymer ?
#
loop_
_entity_poly.entity_id
_entity_poly.type
_entity_poly.pdbx_seq_one_letter_code
_entity_poly.pdbx_strand_id
1 'polypeptide(L)' 'ACHNHDETVMHFLVVCPARERQRQIALASIGRNARSLAYLLANPEGVKALFKYIALTGLFTATFGDVAPE' A
#
# COMPACT_ATOMS: atom_id res chain seq x y z
N ALA A 1 7.08 10.24 2.40
CA ALA A 1 5.90 10.96 1.89
C ALA A 1 6.28 11.81 0.68
N CYS A 2 5.32 12.31 -0.11
CA CYS A 2 5.60 13.26 -1.21
C CYS A 2 5.61 14.74 -0.75
N HIS A 3 5.43 15.02 0.55
CA HIS A 3 5.41 16.37 1.17
C HIS A 3 4.47 17.41 0.51
N ASN A 4 3.54 16.95 -0.33
CA ASN A 4 2.69 17.82 -1.14
C ASN A 4 1.25 17.96 -0.58
N HIS A 5 0.88 17.10 0.36
CA HIS A 5 -0.39 17.07 1.09
C HIS A 5 -0.17 16.37 2.44
N ASP A 6 -1.06 16.61 3.41
CA ASP A 6 -1.16 15.79 4.61
C ASP A 6 -1.23 14.30 4.25
N GLU A 7 -0.39 13.49 4.88
CA GLU A 7 -0.31 12.04 4.62
C GLU A 7 -1.50 11.34 5.28
N THR A 8 -2.68 11.51 4.69
CA THR A 8 -3.90 10.78 5.05
C THR A 8 -3.84 9.35 4.51
N VAL A 9 -4.61 8.43 5.11
CA VAL A 9 -4.72 7.04 4.63
C VAL A 9 -5.10 6.98 3.15
N MET A 10 -6.04 7.82 2.70
CA MET A 10 -6.41 7.94 1.28
C MET A 10 -5.23 8.37 0.41
N HIS A 11 -4.46 9.37 0.86
CA HIS A 11 -3.30 9.83 0.12
C HIS A 11 -2.22 8.74 0.04
N PHE A 12 -1.89 8.13 1.17
CA PHE A 12 -0.88 7.07 1.26
C PHE A 12 -1.24 5.83 0.42
N LEU A 13 -2.51 5.43 0.42
CA LEU A 13 -2.94 4.20 -0.25
C LEU A 13 -3.25 4.38 -1.73
N VAL A 14 -3.89 5.48 -2.13
CA VAL A 14 -4.49 5.59 -3.48
C VAL A 14 -3.86 6.71 -4.32
N VAL A 15 -3.40 7.80 -3.71
CA VAL A 15 -3.08 9.04 -4.46
C VAL A 15 -1.58 9.30 -4.57
N CYS A 16 -0.79 8.97 -3.55
CA CYS A 16 0.60 9.42 -3.44
C CYS A 16 1.43 9.00 -4.67
N PRO A 17 2.00 9.96 -5.43
CA PRO A 17 2.79 9.65 -6.62
C PRO A 17 4.16 9.07 -6.25
N ALA A 18 4.74 9.50 -5.12
CA ALA A 18 6.05 9.02 -4.66
C ALA A 18 6.08 7.51 -4.34
N ARG A 19 4.90 6.89 -4.14
CA ARG A 19 4.76 5.46 -3.83
C ARG A 19 4.08 4.67 -4.95
N GLU A 20 3.93 5.28 -6.13
CA GLU A 20 3.20 4.68 -7.25
C GLU A 20 3.84 3.38 -7.73
N ARG A 21 5.17 3.31 -7.77
CA ARG A 21 5.89 2.09 -8.17
C ARG A 21 5.62 0.92 -7.22
N GLN A 22 5.74 1.13 -5.91
CA GLN A 22 5.44 0.09 -4.91
C GLN A 22 3.97 -0.34 -5.02
N ARG A 23 3.07 0.61 -5.24
CA ARG A 23 1.63 0.35 -5.37
C ARG A 23 1.31 -0.49 -6.61
N GLN A 24 1.90 -0.16 -7.76
CA GLN A 24 1.72 -0.93 -8.98
C GLN A 24 2.22 -2.37 -8.79
N ILE A 25 3.38 -2.58 -8.17
CA ILE A 25 3.93 -3.92 -7.91
C ILE A 25 3.04 -4.71 -6.95
N ALA A 26 2.66 -4.13 -5.81
CA ALA A 26 1.90 -4.83 -4.77
C ALA A 26 0.45 -5.11 -5.15
N LEU A 27 -0.20 -4.16 -5.85
CA LEU A 27 -1.63 -4.22 -6.16
C LEU A 27 -1.92 -4.70 -7.59
N ALA A 28 -0.90 -5.03 -8.39
CA ALA A 28 -1.10 -5.57 -9.74
C ALA A 28 -2.05 -6.78 -9.77
N SER A 29 -1.97 -7.63 -8.74
CA SER A 29 -2.78 -8.85 -8.62
C SER A 29 -4.29 -8.60 -8.50
N ILE A 30 -4.72 -7.43 -8.00
CA ILE A 30 -6.13 -7.08 -7.80
C ILE A 30 -6.67 -6.09 -8.86
N GLY A 31 -5.84 -5.70 -9.83
CA GLY A 31 -6.23 -4.93 -11.01
C GLY A 31 -6.98 -3.64 -10.69
N ARG A 32 -8.20 -3.50 -11.24
CA ARG A 32 -9.05 -2.29 -11.05
C ARG A 32 -9.41 -2.03 -9.59
N ASN A 33 -9.41 -3.06 -8.75
CA ASN A 33 -9.72 -2.94 -7.34
C ASN A 33 -8.59 -2.29 -6.53
N ALA A 34 -7.39 -2.14 -7.11
CA ALA A 34 -6.24 -1.48 -6.49
C ALA A 34 -6.49 -0.01 -6.08
N ARG A 35 -7.49 0.64 -6.67
CA ARG A 35 -7.88 2.02 -6.35
C ARG A 35 -9.09 2.13 -5.41
N SER A 36 -9.73 1.01 -5.08
CA SER A 36 -10.91 1.00 -4.20
C SER A 36 -10.47 0.81 -2.76
N LEU A 37 -10.55 1.88 -1.97
CA LEU A 37 -10.23 1.81 -0.54
C LEU A 37 -11.13 0.80 0.19
N ALA A 38 -12.41 0.77 -0.17
CA ALA A 38 -13.36 -0.18 0.40
C ALA A 38 -12.92 -1.63 0.13
N TYR A 39 -12.45 -1.93 -1.08
CA TYR A 39 -11.97 -3.28 -1.40
C TYR A 39 -10.66 -3.60 -0.68
N LEU A 40 -9.72 -2.65 -0.61
CA LEU A 40 -8.43 -2.83 0.07
C LEU A 40 -8.59 -3.12 1.57
N LEU A 41 -9.63 -2.58 2.21
CA LEU A 41 -9.86 -2.71 3.65
C LEU A 41 -10.88 -3.79 4.02
N ALA A 42 -11.84 -4.10 3.14
CA ALA A 42 -12.92 -5.04 3.44
C ALA A 42 -12.73 -6.43 2.80
N ASN A 43 -11.94 -6.56 1.73
CA ASN A 43 -11.73 -7.84 1.06
C ASN A 43 -10.41 -8.49 1.48
N PRO A 44 -10.38 -9.78 1.88
CA PRO A 44 -9.15 -10.44 2.31
C PRO A 44 -8.01 -10.40 1.28
N GLU A 45 -8.31 -10.51 -0.02
CA GLU A 45 -7.29 -10.38 -1.07
C GLU A 45 -6.76 -8.95 -1.18
N GLY A 46 -7.64 -7.96 -1.01
CA GLY A 46 -7.29 -6.55 -0.98
C GLY A 46 -6.39 -6.22 0.22
N VAL A 47 -6.74 -6.74 1.39
CA VAL A 47 -5.97 -6.60 2.62
C VAL A 47 -4.59 -7.25 2.47
N LYS A 48 -4.50 -8.45 1.88
CA LYS A 48 -3.20 -9.11 1.63
C LYS A 48 -2.31 -8.29 0.69
N ALA A 49 -2.88 -7.74 -0.39
CA ALA A 49 -2.15 -6.87 -1.31
C ALA A 49 -1.72 -5.56 -0.65
N LEU A 50 -2.58 -5.01 0.22
CA LEU A 50 -2.29 -3.83 1.04
C LEU A 50 -1.12 -4.07 2.00
N PHE A 51 -1.07 -5.21 2.70
CA PHE A 51 0.06 -5.53 3.58
C PHE A 51 1.38 -5.66 2.80
N LYS A 52 1.36 -6.26 1.60
CA LYS A 52 2.54 -6.29 0.72
C LYS A 52 2.99 -4.89 0.34
N TYR A 53 2.06 -4.00 0.00
CA TYR A 53 2.38 -2.60 -0.30
C TYR A 53 3.04 -1.91 0.90
N ILE A 54 2.46 -2.05 2.09
CA ILE A 54 2.99 -1.42 3.32
C ILE A 54 4.38 -1.98 3.64
N ALA A 55 4.62 -3.29 3.48
CA ALA A 55 5.93 -3.90 3.64
C ALA A 55 6.97 -3.29 2.68
N LEU A 56 6.63 -3.16 1.39
CA LEU A 56 7.50 -2.54 0.38
C LEU A 56 7.79 -1.06 0.64
N THR A 57 6.93 -0.37 1.39
CA THR A 57 7.18 1.01 1.79
C THR A 57 8.13 1.15 2.97
N GLY A 58 8.56 0.04 3.58
CA GLY A 58 9.44 0.03 4.75
C GLY A 58 8.77 0.50 6.05
N LEU A 59 7.45 0.72 6.02
CA LEU A 59 6.71 1.18 7.20
C LEU A 59 6.71 0.12 8.31
N PHE A 60 6.64 -1.16 7.94
CA PHE A 60 6.77 -2.24 8.90
C PHE A 60 8.20 -2.41 9.40
N THR A 61 9.22 -2.03 8.65
CA THR A 61 10.61 -2.09 9.11
C THR A 61 10.85 -1.20 10.32
N ALA A 62 10.16 -0.05 10.37
CA ALA A 62 10.21 0.86 11.52
C ALA A 62 9.54 0.29 12.79
N THR A 63 8.52 -0.55 12.65
CA THR A 63 7.70 -1.05 13.78
C THR A 63 8.01 -2.50 14.17
N PHE A 64 8.41 -3.34 13.21
CA PHE A 64 8.54 -4.80 13.34
C PHE A 64 9.92 -5.36 12.90
N GLY A 65 10.83 -4.53 12.38
CA GLY A 65 12.10 -5.00 11.80
C GLY A 65 11.97 -5.54 10.37
N ASP A 66 13.01 -6.19 9.83
CA ASP A 66 13.02 -6.67 8.44
C ASP A 66 12.01 -7.82 8.24
N VAL A 67 10.82 -7.46 7.74
CA VAL A 67 9.79 -8.40 7.32
C VAL A 67 10.04 -8.77 5.86
N ALA A 68 10.96 -9.71 5.65
CA ALA A 68 11.13 -10.37 4.36
C ALA A 68 9.89 -11.26 4.08
N PRO A 69 9.21 -11.10 2.93
CA PRO A 69 8.16 -12.03 2.54
C PRO A 69 8.82 -13.34 2.07
N GLU A 70 8.58 -14.43 2.80
CA GLU A 70 8.82 -15.83 2.34
C GLU A 70 7.97 -16.18 1.11
#